data_AF-A0A6I4UVU6-F1
#
_entry.id   AF-A0A6I4UVU6-F1
#
_cell.length_a   1.000
_cell.length_b   1.000
_cell.length_c   1.000
_cell.angle_alpha   90.00
_cell.angle_beta   90.00
_cell.angle_gamma   90.00
#
_symmetry.space_group_name_H-M   'P 1'
#
loop_
_entity.id
_entity.type
_entity.pdbx_description
1 polymer ?
#
loop_
_entity_poly.entity_id
_entity_poly.type
_entity_poly.pdbx_seq_one_letter_code
_entity_poly.pdbx_strand_id
1 'polypeptide(L)'
;MSQTFQFYDARAKESAAEAAKAELVMVRERAERSAAVWRSLANQAKKVERDRAKAELIRVERRAAEAEEAARVAEDAEAHD
;
A
#
# COMPACT_ATOMS: atom_id res chain seq x y z
N MET A 1 -17.45 -2.33 -2.50
CA MET A 1 -16.47 -1.34 -2.97
C MET A 1 -15.15 -1.61 -2.28
N SER A 2 -14.04 -1.80 -3.01
CA SER A 2 -12.73 -2.01 -2.41
C SER A 2 -12.26 -0.70 -1.75
N GLN A 3 -11.84 -0.76 -0.50
CA GLN A 3 -11.36 0.39 0.26
C GLN A 3 -9.91 0.68 -0.12
N THR A 4 -9.70 1.51 -1.16
CA THR A 4 -8.37 1.87 -1.67
C THR A 4 -7.80 3.11 -0.98
N PHE A 5 -6.51 3.40 -1.19
CA PHE A 5 -5.92 4.67 -0.77
C PHE A 5 -6.73 5.88 -1.27
N GLN A 6 -7.14 5.88 -2.56
CA GLN A 6 -7.87 7.01 -3.15
C GLN A 6 -9.22 7.25 -2.46
N PHE A 7 -9.91 6.17 -2.07
CA PHE A 7 -11.18 6.28 -1.35
C PHE A 7 -10.98 6.98 0.00
N TYR A 8 -10.04 6.51 0.81
CA TYR A 8 -9.80 7.12 2.12
C TYR A 8 -9.22 8.54 2.03
N ASP A 9 -8.36 8.81 1.05
CA ASP A 9 -7.80 10.15 0.83
C ASP A 9 -8.88 11.16 0.40
N ALA A 10 -9.83 10.75 -0.46
CA ALA A 10 -10.98 11.58 -0.83
C ALA A 10 -11.82 11.93 0.41
N ARG A 11 -12.16 10.95 1.26
CA ARG A 11 -12.92 11.17 2.50
C ARG A 11 -12.16 12.07 3.48
N ALA A 12 -10.85 11.92 3.58
CA ALA A 12 -10.01 12.79 4.41
C ALA A 12 -10.06 14.25 3.93
N LYS A 13 -9.98 14.47 2.61
CA LYS A 13 -10.08 15.80 1.99
C LYS A 13 -11.47 16.42 2.17
N GLU A 14 -12.53 15.63 1.98
CA GLU A 14 -13.92 16.08 2.20
C GLU A 14 -14.12 16.56 3.64
N SER A 15 -13.73 15.75 4.64
CA SER A 15 -13.86 16.13 6.04
C SER A 15 -12.98 17.33 6.43
N ALA A 16 -11.78 17.45 5.85
CA ALA A 16 -10.93 18.62 6.07
C ALA A 16 -11.55 19.90 5.46
N ALA A 17 -12.17 19.79 4.28
CA ALA A 17 -12.89 20.89 3.66
C ALA A 17 -14.14 21.30 4.46
N GLU A 18 -14.84 20.34 5.07
CA GLU A 18 -15.95 20.60 5.98
C GLU A 18 -15.47 21.35 7.22
N ALA A 19 -14.37 20.90 7.84
CA ALA A 19 -13.76 21.59 8.99
C ALA A 19 -13.38 23.04 8.67
N ALA A 20 -12.81 23.29 7.48
CA ALA A 20 -12.41 24.62 7.04
C ALA A 20 -13.59 25.58 6.82
N LYS A 21 -14.78 25.05 6.49
CA LYS A 21 -16.01 25.83 6.28
C LYS A 21 -16.88 25.93 7.53
N ALA A 22 -16.57 25.18 8.58
CA ALA A 22 -17.40 25.12 9.77
C ALA A 22 -17.29 26.40 10.61
N GLU A 23 -18.42 27.09 10.78
CA GLU A 23 -18.54 28.27 11.63
C GLU A 23 -18.61 27.90 13.12
N LEU A 24 -19.21 26.74 13.43
CA LEU A 24 -19.33 26.24 14.79
C LEU A 24 -18.12 25.37 15.17
N VAL A 25 -17.51 25.71 16.31
CA VAL A 25 -16.32 24.99 16.84
C VAL A 25 -16.56 23.49 16.98
N MET A 26 -17.71 23.09 17.53
CA MET A 26 -18.05 21.67 17.71
C MET A 26 -18.12 20.90 16.39
N VAL A 27 -18.59 21.56 15.31
CA VAL A 27 -18.65 20.96 13.96
C VAL A 27 -17.25 20.85 13.39
N ARG A 28 -16.44 21.91 13.50
CA ARG A 28 -15.04 21.93 13.07
C ARG A 28 -14.25 20.79 13.72
N GLU A 29 -14.30 20.66 15.03
CA GLU A 29 -13.57 19.63 15.76
C GLU A 29 -14.01 18.20 15.37
N ARG A 30 -15.31 17.99 15.16
CA ARG A 30 -15.82 16.69 14.69
C ARG A 30 -15.32 16.37 13.28
N ALA A 31 -15.31 17.35 12.40
CA ALA A 31 -14.83 17.20 11.04
C ALA A 31 -13.30 16.96 11.01
N GLU A 32 -12.53 17.65 11.86
CA GLU A 32 -11.09 17.42 12.03
C GLU A 32 -10.78 16.01 12.53
N ARG A 33 -11.51 15.52 13.54
CA ARG A 33 -11.38 14.12 14.00
C ARG A 33 -11.69 13.13 12.89
N SER A 34 -12.73 13.39 12.11
CA SER A 34 -13.10 12.54 10.96
C SER A 34 -11.99 12.54 9.90
N ALA A 35 -11.46 13.71 9.56
CA ALA A 35 -10.34 13.86 8.63
C ALA A 35 -9.09 13.10 9.10
N ALA A 36 -8.78 13.17 10.40
CA ALA A 36 -7.65 12.44 10.99
C ALA A 36 -7.81 10.92 10.87
N VAL A 37 -9.01 10.39 11.16
CA VAL A 37 -9.31 8.95 10.99
C VAL A 37 -9.16 8.52 9.54
N TRP A 38 -9.76 9.25 8.61
CA TRP A 38 -9.66 8.95 7.18
C TRP A 38 -8.22 9.02 6.68
N ARG A 39 -7.44 10.00 7.12
CA ARG A 39 -6.02 10.12 6.78
C ARG A 39 -5.21 8.93 7.30
N SER A 40 -5.48 8.47 8.52
CA SER A 40 -4.82 7.28 9.08
C SER A 40 -5.11 6.03 8.23
N LEU A 41 -6.36 5.82 7.84
CA LEU A 41 -6.77 4.71 6.97
C LEU A 41 -6.12 4.79 5.59
N ALA A 42 -6.04 5.99 5.00
CA ALA A 42 -5.34 6.21 3.73
C ALA A 42 -3.85 5.82 3.85
N ASN A 43 -3.18 6.24 4.92
CA ASN A 43 -1.77 5.90 5.16
C ASN A 43 -1.57 4.39 5.31
N GLN A 44 -2.48 3.70 5.99
CA GLN A 44 -2.46 2.23 6.12
C GLN A 44 -2.64 1.55 4.77
N ALA A 45 -3.63 1.98 3.96
CA ALA A 45 -3.84 1.44 2.62
C ALA A 45 -2.60 1.62 1.73
N LYS A 46 -1.99 2.81 1.74
CA LYS A 46 -0.75 3.09 1.01
C LYS A 46 0.43 2.25 1.50
N LYS A 47 0.50 1.94 2.81
CA LYS A 47 1.51 1.03 3.35
C LYS A 47 1.29 -0.38 2.82
N VAL A 48 0.06 -0.91 2.89
CA VAL A 48 -0.28 -2.25 2.39
C VAL A 48 0.03 -2.40 0.90
N GLU A 49 -0.31 -1.41 0.08
CA GLU A 49 0.01 -1.41 -1.35
C GLU A 49 1.52 -1.49 -1.60
N ARG A 50 2.31 -0.68 -0.88
CA ARG A 50 3.78 -0.72 -0.96
C ARG A 50 4.36 -2.04 -0.49
N ASP A 51 3.88 -2.57 0.63
CA ASP A 51 4.36 -3.84 1.19
C ASP A 51 4.05 -5.00 0.23
N ARG A 52 2.89 -4.99 -0.42
CA ARG A 52 2.54 -5.95 -1.48
C ARG A 52 3.46 -5.85 -2.69
N ALA A 53 3.72 -4.63 -3.18
CA ALA A 53 4.65 -4.43 -4.30
C ALA A 53 6.05 -4.93 -3.96
N LYS A 54 6.55 -4.62 -2.75
CA LYS A 54 7.84 -5.11 -2.27
C LYS A 54 7.86 -6.64 -2.15
N ALA A 55 6.82 -7.25 -1.61
CA ALA A 55 6.72 -8.70 -1.49
C ALA A 55 6.72 -9.39 -2.86
N GLU A 56 6.08 -8.80 -3.87
CA GLU A 56 6.10 -9.37 -5.22
C GLU A 56 7.48 -9.27 -5.87
N LEU A 57 8.18 -8.15 -5.72
CA LEU A 57 9.56 -8.02 -6.18
C LEU A 57 10.46 -9.10 -5.58
N ILE A 58 10.40 -9.30 -4.25
CA ILE A 58 11.18 -10.34 -3.56
C ILE A 58 10.84 -11.73 -4.09
N ARG A 59 9.56 -12.03 -4.38
CA ARG A 59 9.16 -13.33 -4.95
C ARG A 59 9.69 -13.52 -6.37
N VAL A 60 9.72 -12.47 -7.18
CA VAL A 60 10.26 -12.51 -8.54
C VAL A 60 11.78 -12.72 -8.50
N GLU A 61 12.49 -11.96 -7.67
CA GLU A 61 13.93 -12.11 -7.45
C GLU A 61 14.28 -13.53 -6.99
N ARG A 62 13.54 -14.07 -6.01
CA ARG A 62 13.76 -15.43 -5.53
C ARG A 62 13.54 -16.48 -6.63
N ARG A 63 12.46 -16.36 -7.41
CA ARG A 63 12.18 -17.27 -8.53
C ARG A 63 13.26 -17.20 -9.62
N ALA A 64 13.80 -16.01 -9.88
CA ALA A 64 14.90 -15.84 -10.84
C ALA A 64 16.18 -16.53 -10.33
N ALA A 65 16.55 -16.30 -9.06
CA ALA A 65 17.72 -16.95 -8.45
C ALA A 65 17.58 -18.48 -8.41
N GLU A 66 16.40 -19.01 -8.04
CA GLU A 66 16.10 -20.45 -8.06
C GLU A 66 16.21 -21.02 -9.49
N ALA A 67 15.76 -20.29 -10.51
CA ALA A 67 15.86 -20.72 -11.91
C ALA A 67 17.30 -20.70 -12.44
N GLU A 68 18.09 -19.68 -12.10
CA GLU A 68 19.51 -19.62 -12.44
C GLU A 68 20.31 -20.76 -11.79
N GLU A 69 20.03 -21.05 -10.52
CA GLU A 69 20.67 -22.16 -9.82
C GLU A 69 20.29 -23.51 -10.43
N ALA A 70 19.00 -23.73 -10.73
CA ALA A 70 18.54 -24.93 -11.41
C ALA A 70 19.18 -25.12 -12.79
N ALA A 71 19.36 -24.03 -13.56
CA ALA A 71 20.04 -24.06 -14.85
C ALA A 71 21.52 -24.45 -14.70
N ARG A 72 22.25 -23.86 -13.75
CA ARG A 72 23.65 -24.25 -13.48
C ARG A 72 23.77 -25.72 -13.09
N VAL A 73 22.89 -26.20 -12.21
CA VAL A 73 22.89 -27.61 -11.78
C VAL A 73 22.63 -28.55 -12.96
N ALA A 74 21.74 -28.16 -13.88
CA ALA A 74 21.48 -28.94 -15.09
C ALA A 74 22.70 -28.95 -16.04
N GLU A 75 23.34 -27.79 -16.26
CA GLU A 75 24.55 -27.68 -17.08
C GLU A 75 25.72 -28.51 -16.50
N ASP A 76 25.94 -28.45 -15.18
CA ASP A 76 26.97 -29.23 -14.50
C ASP A 76 26.70 -30.74 -14.60
N ALA A 77 25.44 -31.16 -14.52
CA ALA A 77 25.05 -32.57 -14.67
C ALA A 77 25.30 -33.09 -16.10
N GLU A 78 24.97 -32.28 -17.12
CA GLU A 78 25.23 -32.62 -18.53
C GLU A 78 26.73 -32.65 -18.88
N ALA A 79 27.57 -31.87 -18.20
CA ALA A 79 29.02 -31.85 -18.43
C ALA A 79 29.77 -33.05 -17.83
N HIS A 80 29.12 -33.81 -16.94
CA HIS A 80 29.72 -34.93 -16.22
C HIS A 80 29.19 -36.32 -16.62
N ASP A 81 28.28 -36.39 -17.60
CA ASP A 81 27.85 -37.61 -18.32
C ASP A 81 28.62 -37.81 -19.65
#